data_AF-A0A356UBQ3-F1
#
_entry.id   AF-A0A356UBQ3-F1
#
_cell.length_a   1.000
_cell.length_b   1.000
_cell.length_c   1.000
_cell.angle_alpha   90.00
_cell.angle_beta   90.00
_cell.angle_gamma   90.00
#
_symmetry.space_group_name_H-M   'P 1'
#
loop_
_entity.id
_entity.type
_entity.pdbx_description
1 polymer ?
#
loop_
_entity_poly.entity_id
_entity_poly.type
_entity_poly.pdbx_seq_one_letter_code
_entity_poly.pdbx_strand_id
1 'polypeptide(L)'
;MTFNKKKLYAESASMIADMGLRDKLSKEEMDFLLSLLDVVLVKQEQPQLIQTLRNWMNTNESSEIDEIIKATFLAVDFTDKESMEQCLQLVTELLENRGE
;
A
#
# COMPACT_ATOMS: atom_id res chain seq x y z
N MET A 1 -7.88 3.94 -27.29
CA MET A 1 -6.74 3.12 -26.79
C MET A 1 -7.26 2.34 -25.59
N THR A 2 -7.71 1.10 -25.81
CA THR A 2 -8.31 0.27 -24.74
C THR A 2 -7.19 -0.24 -23.85
N PHE A 3 -6.99 0.41 -22.69
CA PHE A 3 -6.08 -0.08 -21.66
C PHE A 3 -6.54 -1.48 -21.25
N ASN A 4 -5.71 -2.49 -21.56
CA ASN A 4 -6.03 -3.87 -21.26
C ASN A 4 -5.65 -4.13 -19.80
N LYS A 5 -6.52 -3.75 -18.86
CA LYS A 5 -6.31 -3.82 -17.40
C LYS A 5 -5.75 -5.17 -16.94
N LYS A 6 -6.18 -6.26 -17.59
CA LYS A 6 -5.68 -7.63 -17.33
C LYS A 6 -4.20 -7.81 -17.64
N LYS A 7 -3.72 -7.21 -18.74
CA LYS A 7 -2.30 -7.28 -19.13
C LYS A 7 -1.45 -6.49 -18.13
N LEU A 8 -1.87 -5.27 -17.81
CA LEU A 8 -1.17 -4.43 -16.83
C LEU A 8 -1.10 -5.11 -15.46
N TYR A 9 -2.21 -5.69 -15.01
CA TYR A 9 -2.24 -6.48 -13.78
C TYR A 9 -1.24 -7.64 -13.81
N ALA A 10 -1.26 -8.46 -14.87
CA ALA A 10 -0.37 -9.61 -14.99
C ALA A 10 1.12 -9.19 -15.03
N GLU A 11 1.45 -8.11 -15.75
CA GLU A 11 2.81 -7.57 -15.83
C GLU A 11 3.26 -7.02 -14.46
N SER A 12 2.41 -6.25 -13.78
CA SER A 12 2.72 -5.73 -12.44
C SER A 12 2.84 -6.83 -11.38
N ALA A 13 1.93 -7.80 -11.35
CA ALA A 13 1.99 -8.92 -10.43
C ALA A 13 3.23 -9.79 -10.68
N SER A 14 3.58 -10.03 -11.95
CA SER A 14 4.80 -10.76 -12.31
C SER A 14 6.06 -10.01 -11.86
N MET A 15 6.08 -8.69 -11.95
CA MET A 15 7.21 -7.88 -11.50
C MET A 15 7.35 -7.92 -9.97
N ILE A 16 6.24 -7.80 -9.23
CA ILE A 16 6.23 -7.90 -7.76
C ILE A 16 6.73 -9.29 -7.33
N ALA A 17 6.24 -10.36 -7.97
CA ALA A 17 6.68 -11.71 -7.68
C ALA A 17 8.17 -11.94 -7.99
N ASP A 18 8.69 -11.45 -9.12
CA ASP A 18 10.12 -11.54 -9.46
C ASP A 18 10.99 -10.79 -8.43
N MET A 19 10.53 -9.63 -7.94
CA MET A 19 11.22 -8.89 -6.89
C MET A 19 11.23 -9.65 -5.55
N GLY A 20 10.11 -10.28 -5.17
CA GLY A 20 10.04 -11.15 -3.99
C GLY A 20 10.96 -12.36 -4.10
N LEU A 21 11.00 -13.02 -5.27
CA LEU A 21 11.88 -14.16 -5.54
C LEU A 21 13.39 -13.80 -5.52
N ARG A 22 13.72 -12.53 -5.74
CA ARG A 22 15.11 -12.01 -5.69
C ARG A 22 15.49 -11.45 -4.31
N ASP A 23 14.69 -11.69 -3.28
CA ASP A 23 14.87 -11.14 -1.92
C ASP A 23 14.98 -9.59 -1.92
N LYS A 24 14.33 -8.93 -2.89
CA LYS A 24 14.25 -7.46 -2.95
C LYS A 24 13.05 -6.90 -2.20
N LEU A 25 12.09 -7.76 -1.87
CA LEU A 25 10.92 -7.46 -1.06
C LEU A 25 10.83 -8.53 0.02
N SER A 26 10.48 -8.12 1.23
CA SER A 26 10.01 -9.08 2.23
C SER A 26 8.71 -9.72 1.76
N LYS A 27 8.35 -10.85 2.35
CA LYS A 27 7.07 -11.50 2.07
C LYS A 27 5.89 -10.55 2.33
N GLU A 28 5.95 -9.81 3.43
CA GLU A 28 4.92 -8.84 3.83
C GLU A 28 4.82 -7.69 2.81
N GLU A 29 5.95 -7.17 2.33
CA GLU A 29 5.96 -6.13 1.30
C GLU A 29 5.40 -6.63 -0.04
N MET A 30 5.71 -7.87 -0.40
CA MET A 30 5.16 -8.50 -1.60
C MET A 30 3.64 -8.67 -1.48
N ASP A 31 3.16 -9.22 -0.37
CA ASP A 31 1.74 -9.46 -0.11
C ASP A 31 0.95 -8.13 -0.07
N PHE A 32 1.52 -7.08 0.52
CA PHE A 32 0.98 -5.72 0.50
C PHE A 32 0.85 -5.18 -0.93
N LEU A 33 1.91 -5.28 -1.74
CA LEU A 33 1.92 -4.73 -3.11
C LEU A 33 0.93 -5.45 -4.02
N LEU A 34 0.78 -6.77 -3.88
CA LEU A 34 -0.23 -7.54 -4.61
C LEU A 34 -1.65 -7.14 -4.19
N SER A 35 -1.89 -6.98 -2.89
CA SER A 35 -3.18 -6.54 -2.35
C SER A 35 -3.55 -5.13 -2.82
N LEU A 36 -2.58 -4.22 -2.83
CA LEU A 36 -2.73 -2.87 -3.36
C LEU A 36 -3.07 -2.89 -4.86
N LEU A 37 -2.41 -3.75 -5.63
CA LEU A 37 -2.66 -3.92 -7.06
C LEU A 37 -4.10 -4.38 -7.33
N ASP A 38 -4.62 -5.34 -6.54
CA ASP A 38 -6.01 -5.80 -6.63
C ASP A 38 -6.99 -4.68 -6.28
N VAL A 39 -6.75 -3.94 -5.20
CA VAL A 39 -7.62 -2.85 -4.76
C VAL A 39 -7.69 -1.73 -5.81
N VAL A 40 -6.58 -1.40 -6.46
CA VAL A 40 -6.51 -0.28 -7.41
C VAL A 40 -7.00 -0.67 -8.81
N LEU A 41 -6.54 -1.80 -9.35
CA LEU A 41 -6.84 -2.18 -10.74
C LEU A 41 -8.12 -2.99 -10.91
N VAL A 42 -8.45 -3.82 -9.91
CA VAL A 42 -9.60 -4.73 -9.98
C VAL A 42 -10.81 -4.09 -9.33
N LYS A 43 -10.70 -3.77 -8.03
CA LYS A 43 -11.82 -3.26 -7.24
C LYS A 43 -12.12 -1.79 -7.55
N GLN A 44 -11.10 -0.92 -7.63
CA GLN A 44 -11.24 0.55 -7.73
C GLN A 44 -12.03 1.16 -6.55
N GLU A 45 -12.03 0.52 -5.39
CA GLU A 45 -12.95 0.85 -4.27
C GLU A 45 -12.32 1.70 -3.15
N GLN A 46 -11.03 2.05 -3.22
CA GLN A 46 -10.34 2.71 -2.10
C GLN A 46 -9.48 3.91 -2.53
N PRO A 47 -10.10 5.02 -2.97
CA PRO A 47 -9.38 6.24 -3.32
C PRO A 47 -8.65 6.85 -2.11
N GLN A 48 -9.17 6.66 -0.89
CA GLN A 48 -8.58 7.19 0.34
C GLN A 48 -7.22 6.55 0.65
N LEU A 49 -7.08 5.23 0.48
CA LEU A 49 -5.81 4.53 0.64
C LEU A 49 -4.71 5.13 -0.23
N ILE A 50 -5.01 5.37 -1.51
CA ILE A 50 -4.05 5.96 -2.45
C ILE A 50 -3.70 7.38 -2.08
N GLN A 51 -4.67 8.15 -1.58
CA GLN A 51 -4.41 9.49 -1.09
C GLN A 51 -3.51 9.48 0.14
N THR A 52 -3.77 8.61 1.12
CA THR A 52 -2.95 8.46 2.33
C THR A 52 -1.53 8.00 1.99
N LEU A 53 -1.36 7.01 1.11
CA LEU A 53 -0.05 6.57 0.65
C LEU A 53 0.71 7.70 -0.07
N ARG A 54 0.03 8.48 -0.90
CA ARG A 54 0.64 9.63 -1.58
C ARG A 54 1.05 10.72 -0.59
N ASN A 55 0.22 11.00 0.42
CA ASN A 55 0.55 11.96 1.46
C ASN A 55 1.80 11.51 2.22
N TRP A 56 1.82 10.23 2.63
CA TRP A 56 2.99 9.65 3.29
C TRP A 56 4.25 9.72 2.45
N MET A 57 4.21 9.36 1.16
CA MET A 57 5.39 9.45 0.29
C MET A 57 5.94 10.87 0.14
N ASN A 58 5.08 11.89 0.19
CA ASN A 58 5.49 13.29 0.07
C ASN A 58 6.06 13.86 1.37
N THR A 59 5.75 13.24 2.51
CA THR A 59 6.20 13.67 3.84
C THR A 59 7.20 12.70 4.47
N ASN A 60 7.57 11.63 3.76
CA ASN A 60 8.50 10.61 4.24
C ASN A 60 9.92 11.17 4.36
N GLU A 61 10.36 11.40 5.59
CA GLU A 61 11.72 11.84 5.96
C GLU A 61 12.58 10.71 6.54
N SER A 62 12.18 9.44 6.39
CA SER A 62 12.89 8.27 6.98
C SER A 62 13.02 8.34 8.50
N SER A 63 11.93 8.75 9.16
CA SER A 63 11.79 8.86 10.61
C SER A 63 11.25 7.57 11.24
N GLU A 64 11.32 7.46 12.57
CA GLU A 64 10.67 6.38 13.32
C GLU A 64 9.16 6.27 13.01
N ILE A 65 8.50 7.41 12.78
CA ILE A 65 7.08 7.46 12.39
C ILE A 65 6.86 6.76 11.05
N ASP A 66 7.80 6.84 10.10
CA ASP A 66 7.67 6.16 8.81
C ASP A 66 7.79 4.65 8.93
N GLU A 67 8.64 4.17 9.84
CA GLU A 67 8.74 2.73 10.14
C GLU A 67 7.44 2.22 10.78
N ILE A 68 6.81 3.00 11.67
CA ILE A 68 5.51 2.67 12.26
C ILE A 68 4.41 2.67 11.20
N ILE A 69 4.36 3.69 10.35
CA ILE A 69 3.39 3.78 9.24
C ILE A 69 3.56 2.58 8.31
N LYS A 70 4.80 2.25 7.93
CA LYS A 70 5.11 1.09 7.11
C LYS A 70 4.63 -0.21 7.77
N ALA A 71 4.98 -0.45 9.02
CA ALA A 71 4.56 -1.64 9.75
C ALA A 71 3.03 -1.75 9.84
N THR A 72 2.34 -0.63 10.04
CA THR A 72 0.86 -0.58 10.06
C THR A 72 0.28 -1.00 8.71
N PHE A 73 0.82 -0.49 7.60
CA PHE A 73 0.39 -0.87 6.26
C PHE A 73 0.70 -2.33 5.94
N LEU A 74 1.82 -2.88 6.40
CA LEU A 74 2.16 -4.29 6.16
C LEU A 74 1.29 -5.26 6.99
N ALA A 75 0.79 -4.81 8.14
CA ALA A 75 -0.06 -5.62 9.01
C ALA A 75 -1.56 -5.57 8.63
N VAL A 76 -1.97 -4.68 7.73
CA VAL A 76 -3.40 -4.49 7.40
C VAL A 76 -3.94 -5.64 6.54
N ASP A 77 -5.15 -6.09 6.86
CA ASP A 77 -5.89 -7.00 5.99
C ASP A 77 -6.73 -6.22 4.99
N PHE A 78 -6.30 -6.17 3.73
CA PHE A 78 -7.00 -5.49 2.63
C PHE A 78 -8.35 -6.13 2.25
N THR A 79 -8.64 -7.32 2.75
CA THR A 79 -9.93 -7.99 2.56
C THR A 79 -10.95 -7.60 3.61
N ASP A 80 -10.49 -7.08 4.76
CA ASP A 80 -11.32 -6.62 5.85
C ASP A 80 -11.46 -5.09 5.83
N LYS A 81 -12.70 -4.62 5.70
CA LYS A 81 -13.00 -3.19 5.62
C LYS A 81 -12.69 -2.47 6.94
N GLU A 82 -12.98 -3.08 8.09
CA GLU A 82 -12.73 -2.48 9.41
C GLU A 82 -11.23 -2.36 9.68
N SER A 83 -10.45 -3.39 9.33
CA SER A 83 -8.98 -3.37 9.41
C SER A 83 -8.41 -2.22 8.57
N MET A 84 -8.92 -2.05 7.35
CA MET A 84 -8.53 -0.95 6.47
C MET A 84 -8.90 0.42 7.04
N GLU A 85 -10.12 0.60 7.57
CA GLU A 85 -10.55 1.87 8.16
C GLU A 85 -9.68 2.24 9.38
N GLN A 86 -9.38 1.27 10.25
CA GLN A 86 -8.49 1.48 11.40
C GLN A 86 -7.06 1.83 10.97
N CYS A 87 -6.52 1.14 9.97
CA CYS A 87 -5.20 1.44 9.41
C CYS A 87 -5.15 2.88 8.87
N LEU A 88 -6.16 3.29 8.09
CA LEU A 88 -6.19 4.63 7.51
C LEU A 88 -6.31 5.71 8.58
N GLN A 89 -7.13 5.47 9.61
CA GLN A 89 -7.27 6.40 10.73
C GLN A 89 -5.94 6.58 11.46
N LEU A 90 -5.29 5.46 11.85
CA LEU A 90 -4.04 5.49 12.58
C LEU A 90 -2.91 6.15 11.79
N VAL A 91 -2.78 5.84 10.49
CA VAL A 91 -1.78 6.49 9.62
C VAL A 91 -2.07 7.97 9.47
N THR A 92 -3.34 8.38 9.36
CA THR A 92 -3.69 9.80 9.26
C THR A 92 -3.31 10.55 10.54
N GLU A 93 -3.63 9.99 11.71
CA GLU A 93 -3.25 10.57 13.01
C GLU A 93 -1.73 10.69 13.14
N LEU A 94 -0.96 9.68 12.73
CA LEU A 94 0.50 9.72 12.74
C LEU A 94 1.07 10.78 11.80
N LEU A 95 0.47 10.97 10.63
CA LEU A 95 0.89 12.00 9.67
C LEU A 95 0.57 13.42 10.17
N GLU A 96 -0.55 13.61 10.89
CA GLU A 96 -0.94 14.91 11.45
C GLU A 96 -0.07 15.30 12.65
N ASN A 97 0.18 14.37 13.59
CA ASN A 97 1.04 14.59 14.76
C ASN A 97 2.52 14.81 14.40
N ARG A 98 2.91 14.59 13.14
CA ARG A 98 4.26 14.84 12.63
C ARG A 98 4.52 16.33 12.37
N GLY A 99 3.47 17.13 12.20
CA GLY A 99 3.55 18.55 11.87
C GLY A 99 3.45 19.51 13.07
N GLU A 100 3.36 18.99 14.30
CA GLU A 100 3.32 19.76 15.54
C GLU A 100 4.70 19.87 16.24
#